data_AF-V5F0U6-F1
#
_entry.id   AF-V5F0U6-F1
#
_cell.length_a   1.000
_cell.length_b   1.000
_cell.length_c   1.000
_cell.angle_alpha   90.00
_cell.angle_beta   90.00
_cell.angle_gamma   90.00
#
_symmetry.space_group_name_H-M   'P 1'
#
loop_
_entity.id
_entity.type
_entity.pdbx_description
1 polymer ?
#
loop_
_entity_poly.entity_id
_entity_poly.type
_entity_poly.pdbx_seq_one_letter_code
_entity_poly.pdbx_strand_id
1 'polypeptide(L)'
;MAAHKPCFVRDPLYGDTVYIYHAFGAQCLGFAPWARKLIEALNLPSQDELDNDAGNDTSLAGTESREQALVKMLHQGHNTEVVWVVNTLAPGSNKGLEVNPVTAVCILSDVYLSYAFLAVTVDRQLVGVELSLRVEQDTLDFDTTRDHSVAVGSGDAADGAKPYVSLLGETPFRPPSIFAQSAGVQGLPSQPRRAALAGASTKTELQITPELLRTLGKTVETYRHEIRDVVSAGNAVQARLDLQVREMTRQLEKLNTVRLRCDKLGGQGVLSERVSQLARTQLQLVARIDKALQRLMDSHQPRLSMYETKWFEELERIAAEVGVSRDAKGEISVDTRSNRKALAAKAELLSHQLSLLRPQMDAMREQRRWSTGVQDGMLGGEQLKKVEKMLGSEAVMLAEAKEKVHQLNKRIAQIRPRDVPAVGGGAGYDADSSISFSNASIGFGGAGRLPTSSTAANLADFSFASRSSPFRTHSRTGSSFA
;
A
#
# COMPACT_ATOMS: atom_id res chain seq x y z
N MET A 1 46.52 21.18 41.98
CA MET A 1 45.09 20.89 41.71
C MET A 1 44.85 21.08 40.22
N ALA A 2 44.46 20.03 39.50
CA ALA A 2 44.06 20.18 38.10
C ALA A 2 42.79 21.04 38.05
N ALA A 3 42.82 22.14 37.31
CA ALA A 3 41.65 23.00 37.14
C ALA A 3 40.54 22.20 36.43
N HIS A 4 39.33 22.20 36.98
CA HIS A 4 38.18 21.54 36.39
C HIS A 4 37.78 22.28 35.09
N LYS A 5 38.27 21.78 33.95
CA LYS A 5 37.99 22.33 32.63
C LYS A 5 37.13 21.33 31.86
N PRO A 6 35.79 21.46 31.88
CA PRO A 6 34.94 20.59 31.08
C PRO A 6 35.18 20.88 29.60
N CYS A 7 35.35 19.84 28.82
CA CYS A 7 35.59 19.91 27.39
C CYS A 7 34.57 19.05 26.64
N PHE A 8 34.11 19.57 25.50
CA PHE A 8 33.12 18.91 24.67
C PHE A 8 33.79 18.22 23.48
N VAL A 9 33.34 17.02 23.16
CA VAL A 9 33.75 16.23 21.99
C VAL A 9 32.49 15.81 21.26
N ARG A 10 32.39 16.15 19.98
CA ARG A 10 31.25 15.75 19.15
C ARG A 10 31.42 14.31 18.69
N ASP A 11 30.30 13.62 18.58
CA ASP A 11 30.29 12.31 17.95
C ASP A 11 30.49 12.42 16.42
N PRO A 12 31.38 11.61 15.81
CA PRO A 12 31.63 11.63 14.37
C PRO A 12 30.48 11.02 13.54
N LEU A 13 29.67 10.13 14.11
CA LEU A 13 28.55 9.45 13.44
C LEU A 13 27.21 10.16 13.71
N TYR A 14 27.02 10.70 14.91
CA TYR A 14 25.73 11.21 15.37
C TYR A 14 25.77 12.70 15.71
N GLY A 15 25.17 13.55 14.86
CA GLY A 15 25.12 15.00 15.08
C GLY A 15 24.31 15.44 16.31
N ASP A 16 23.50 14.54 16.87
CA ASP A 16 22.65 14.75 18.05
C ASP A 16 23.31 14.27 19.35
N THR A 17 24.60 13.93 19.32
CA THR A 17 25.32 13.32 20.45
C THR A 17 26.61 14.06 20.75
N VAL A 18 26.81 14.41 22.02
CA VAL A 18 27.99 15.14 22.48
C VAL A 18 28.51 14.53 23.76
N TYR A 19 29.82 14.31 23.82
CA TYR A 19 30.51 13.84 25.01
C TYR A 19 31.12 15.02 25.74
N ILE A 20 31.01 14.99 27.07
CA ILE A 20 31.66 15.94 27.97
C ILE A 20 32.68 15.15 28.77
N TYR A 21 33.92 15.59 28.80
CA TYR A 21 34.90 15.06 29.74
C TYR A 21 35.41 16.17 30.66
N HIS A 22 35.68 15.78 31.90
CA HIS A 22 36.07 16.67 32.98
C HIS A 22 36.86 15.90 34.04
N ALA A 23 37.27 16.58 35.10
CA ALA A 23 38.13 15.97 36.11
C ALA A 23 37.47 14.76 36.81
N PHE A 24 36.13 14.73 36.92
CA PHE A 24 35.41 13.64 37.60
C PHE A 24 34.92 12.52 36.67
N GLY A 25 35.21 12.61 35.37
CA GLY A 25 34.82 11.57 34.43
C GLY A 25 34.45 12.07 33.04
N ALA A 26 33.73 11.22 32.32
CA ALA A 26 33.18 11.53 31.01
C ALA A 26 31.71 11.12 30.92
N GLN A 27 30.89 12.01 30.39
CA GLN A 27 29.44 11.87 30.23
C GLN A 27 29.07 11.99 28.75
N CYS A 28 28.03 11.28 28.34
CA CYS A 28 27.42 11.37 27.02
C CYS A 28 26.08 12.11 27.15
N LEU A 29 25.86 13.08 26.28
CA LEU A 29 24.61 13.82 26.13
C LEU A 29 23.94 13.40 24.82
N GLY A 30 22.72 12.86 24.92
CA GLY A 30 21.88 12.50 23.79
C GLY A 30 20.71 13.46 23.62
N PHE A 31 20.65 14.13 22.47
CA PHE A 31 19.57 15.05 22.11
C PHE A 31 18.52 14.40 21.20
N ALA A 32 18.75 13.16 20.75
CA ALA A 32 17.87 12.40 19.86
C ALA A 32 16.36 12.45 20.24
N PRO A 33 15.96 12.32 21.52
CA PRO A 33 14.55 12.23 21.90
C PRO A 33 13.70 13.45 21.55
N TRP A 34 14.33 14.62 21.44
CA TRP A 34 13.66 15.89 21.18
C TRP A 34 14.18 16.64 19.95
N ALA A 35 15.42 16.41 19.52
CA ALA A 35 16.02 17.15 18.40
C ALA A 35 15.26 16.93 17.08
N ARG A 36 14.86 15.69 16.77
CA ARG A 36 14.09 15.37 15.55
C ARG A 36 12.72 16.07 15.57
N LYS A 37 11.99 15.94 16.68
CA LYS A 37 10.69 16.57 16.89
C LYS A 37 10.75 18.09 16.83
N LEU A 38 11.84 18.68 17.33
CA LEU A 38 12.05 20.12 17.23
C LEU A 38 12.25 20.54 15.77
N ILE A 39 13.09 19.81 15.02
CA ILE A 39 13.33 20.09 13.60
C ILE A 39 12.03 19.94 12.80
N GLU A 40 11.25 18.89 13.04
CA GLU A 40 9.93 18.69 12.45
C GLU A 40 8.98 19.84 12.77
N ALA A 41 8.90 20.25 14.05
CA ALA A 41 8.07 21.38 14.45
C ALA A 41 8.52 22.69 13.79
N LEU A 42 9.82 22.94 13.66
CA LEU A 42 10.37 24.13 13.00
C LEU A 42 10.10 24.16 11.49
N ASN A 43 9.96 23.00 10.85
CA ASN A 43 9.67 22.86 9.43
C ASN A 43 8.16 22.98 9.13
N LEU A 44 7.29 23.08 10.14
CA LEU A 44 5.87 23.36 9.93
C LEU A 44 5.66 24.83 9.51
N PRO A 45 4.62 25.11 8.71
CA PRO A 45 4.25 26.47 8.36
C PRO A 45 3.82 27.26 9.60
N SER A 46 4.09 28.56 9.57
CA SER A 46 3.63 29.49 10.60
C SER A 46 2.12 29.70 10.54
N GLN A 47 1.53 30.12 11.66
CA GLN A 47 0.10 30.48 11.70
C GLN A 47 -0.26 31.53 10.62
N ASP A 48 0.59 32.53 10.42
CA ASP A 48 0.37 33.59 9.42
C ASP A 48 0.38 33.05 7.97
N GLU A 49 1.22 32.04 7.65
CA GLU A 49 1.22 31.39 6.33
C GLU A 49 -0.05 30.56 6.12
N LEU A 50 -0.50 29.83 7.15
CA LEU A 50 -1.74 29.06 7.10
C LEU A 50 -2.97 29.95 6.94
N ASP A 51 -3.00 31.11 7.60
CA ASP A 51 -4.09 32.07 7.52
C ASP A 51 -4.12 32.82 6.15
N ASN A 52 -2.96 32.99 5.50
CA ASN A 52 -2.85 33.60 4.16
C ASN A 52 -3.23 32.63 3.02
N ASP A 53 -3.00 31.32 3.18
CA ASP A 53 -3.40 30.29 2.21
C ASP A 53 -4.90 29.94 2.27
N ALA A 54 -5.64 30.45 3.25
CA ALA A 54 -7.09 30.24 3.42
C ALA A 54 -7.97 30.82 2.28
N GLY A 55 -7.38 31.55 1.33
CA GLY A 55 -8.03 31.98 0.08
C GLY A 55 -8.15 30.88 -0.99
N ASN A 56 -7.44 29.76 -0.83
CA ASN A 56 -7.59 28.55 -1.63
C ASN A 56 -8.38 27.53 -0.82
N ASP A 57 -9.46 27.00 -1.39
CA ASP A 57 -10.52 26.20 -0.77
C ASP A 57 -10.06 24.76 -0.37
N THR A 58 -8.95 24.65 0.35
CA THR A 58 -8.39 23.42 0.91
C THR A 58 -8.02 23.63 2.38
N SER A 59 -8.98 24.12 3.18
CA SER A 59 -8.89 24.03 4.63
C SER A 59 -9.06 22.57 5.06
N LEU A 60 -7.96 21.81 5.00
CA LEU A 60 -7.86 20.55 5.73
C LEU A 60 -7.86 20.90 7.22
N ALA A 61 -9.03 20.77 7.85
CA ALA A 61 -9.20 20.92 9.29
C ALA A 61 -8.30 19.92 10.04
N GLY A 62 -7.06 20.31 10.35
CA GLY A 62 -6.13 19.45 11.05
C GLY A 62 -4.64 19.80 10.97
N THR A 63 -4.20 20.79 10.18
CA THR A 63 -2.78 21.20 10.16
C THR A 63 -2.41 22.00 11.41
N GLU A 64 -1.62 21.39 12.30
CA GLU A 64 -1.03 22.05 13.47
C GLU A 64 -0.05 23.15 12.99
N SER A 65 -0.18 24.38 13.51
CA SER A 65 0.78 25.45 13.21
C SER A 65 2.11 25.24 13.93
N ARG A 66 3.20 25.78 13.39
CA ARG A 66 4.53 25.72 14.01
C ARG A 66 4.52 26.16 15.47
N GLU A 67 3.86 27.27 15.77
CA GLU A 67 3.79 27.81 17.13
C GLU A 67 3.08 26.84 18.07
N GLN A 68 1.97 26.22 17.62
CA GLN A 68 1.23 25.22 18.40
C GLN A 68 2.06 23.95 18.61
N ALA A 69 2.75 23.46 17.58
CA ALA A 69 3.62 22.28 17.66
C ALA A 69 4.82 22.50 18.61
N LEU A 70 5.45 23.68 18.55
CA LEU A 70 6.53 24.05 19.48
C LEU A 70 6.04 24.13 20.92
N VAL A 71 4.89 24.77 21.15
CA VAL A 71 4.28 24.85 22.47
C VAL A 71 3.96 23.45 22.99
N LYS A 72 3.36 22.58 22.17
CA LYS A 72 3.06 21.18 22.53
C LYS A 72 4.33 20.40 22.89
N MET A 73 5.41 20.56 22.13
CA MET A 73 6.70 19.93 22.42
C MET A 73 7.31 20.46 23.73
N LEU A 74 7.27 21.77 23.99
CA LEU A 74 7.75 22.36 25.25
C LEU A 74 6.94 21.86 26.45
N HIS A 75 5.62 21.71 26.32
CA HIS A 75 4.76 21.15 27.36
C HIS A 75 5.02 19.67 27.62
N GLN A 76 5.46 18.91 26.62
CA GLN A 76 5.83 17.50 26.80
C GLN A 76 7.12 17.34 27.63
N GLY A 77 7.99 18.35 27.68
CA GLY A 77 9.14 18.37 28.59
C GLY A 77 10.14 17.23 28.36
N HIS A 78 10.43 16.88 27.10
CA HIS A 78 11.43 15.85 26.79
C HIS A 78 12.81 16.26 27.30
N ASN A 79 13.38 15.44 28.19
CA ASN A 79 14.69 15.72 28.78
C ASN A 79 15.82 15.25 27.87
N THR A 80 16.98 15.91 27.97
CA THR A 80 18.22 15.41 27.36
C THR A 80 18.70 14.20 28.15
N GLU A 81 19.02 13.11 27.45
CA GLU A 81 19.54 11.91 28.09
C GLU A 81 21.01 12.12 28.46
N VAL A 82 21.34 11.89 29.73
CA VAL A 82 22.70 12.04 30.26
C VAL A 82 23.17 10.71 30.81
N VAL A 83 24.21 10.14 30.21
CA VAL A 83 24.77 8.83 30.59
C VAL A 83 26.22 9.01 31.02
N TRP A 84 26.58 8.44 32.17
CA TRP A 84 27.95 8.49 32.67
C TRP A 84 28.77 7.35 32.04
N VAL A 85 29.76 7.68 31.22
CA VAL A 85 30.59 6.70 30.49
C VAL A 85 31.78 6.25 31.34
N VAL A 86 32.47 7.23 31.94
CA VAL A 86 33.65 6.99 32.78
C VAL A 86 33.47 7.74 34.09
N ASN A 87 33.68 7.04 35.20
CA ASN A 87 33.68 7.63 36.53
C ASN A 87 35.07 7.50 37.15
N THR A 88 35.67 8.62 37.53
CA THR A 88 37.02 8.69 38.10
C THR A 88 37.02 8.89 39.62
N LEU A 89 35.84 8.90 40.25
CA LEU A 89 35.68 9.04 41.69
C LEU A 89 35.81 7.67 42.39
N ALA A 90 36.71 7.60 43.38
CA ALA A 90 36.81 6.47 44.28
C ALA A 90 35.67 6.49 45.32
N PRO A 91 34.80 5.46 45.41
CA PRO A 91 33.83 5.39 46.48
C PRO A 91 34.51 4.93 47.78
N GLY A 92 34.64 5.82 48.75
CA GLY A 92 35.02 5.45 50.13
C GLY A 92 36.23 6.16 50.74
N SER A 93 36.92 7.07 50.03
CA SER A 93 37.98 7.86 50.68
C SER A 93 37.39 9.06 51.42
N ASN A 94 37.15 8.90 52.73
CA ASN A 94 36.87 10.01 53.65
C ASN A 94 38.10 10.93 53.88
N LYS A 95 39.22 10.69 53.19
CA LYS A 95 40.45 11.49 53.25
C LYS A 95 40.83 11.95 51.84
N GLY A 96 40.27 13.09 51.43
CA GLY A 96 40.56 13.72 50.15
C GLY A 96 39.95 12.98 48.96
N LEU A 97 39.39 13.73 48.02
CA LEU A 97 38.99 13.19 46.72
C LEU A 97 40.27 12.79 45.96
N GLU A 98 40.68 11.53 46.06
CA GLU A 98 41.61 10.93 45.11
C GLU A 98 40.87 10.77 43.77
N VAL A 99 41.15 11.68 42.85
CA VAL A 99 40.56 11.69 41.50
C VAL A 99 41.67 11.44 40.51
N ASN A 100 41.41 10.55 39.55
CA ASN A 100 42.26 10.38 38.37
C ASN A 100 41.64 11.10 37.17
N PRO A 101 41.92 12.39 36.94
CA PRO A 101 41.14 13.17 35.98
C PRO A 101 41.36 12.71 34.53
N VAL A 102 40.31 12.80 33.73
CA VAL A 102 40.36 12.49 32.29
C VAL A 102 41.05 13.65 31.58
N THR A 103 42.16 13.36 30.89
CA THR A 103 42.97 14.35 30.18
C THR A 103 42.48 14.53 28.75
N ALA A 104 42.11 13.43 28.10
CA ALA A 104 41.67 13.43 26.70
C ALA A 104 40.60 12.37 26.46
N VAL A 105 39.69 12.67 25.55
CA VAL A 105 38.68 11.75 25.02
C VAL A 105 38.74 11.80 23.50
N CYS A 106 38.63 10.63 22.87
CA CYS A 106 38.55 10.47 21.43
C CYS A 106 37.49 9.42 21.10
N ILE A 107 36.70 9.67 20.07
CA ILE A 107 35.72 8.71 19.56
C ILE A 107 36.28 8.19 18.25
N LEU A 108 36.53 6.90 18.21
CA LEU A 108 36.94 6.20 17.00
C LEU A 108 35.69 5.81 16.22
N SER A 109 35.69 6.14 14.94
CA SER A 109 34.71 5.67 13.96
C SER A 109 35.47 5.21 12.73
N ASP A 110 36.04 4.01 12.80
CA ASP A 110 36.72 3.37 11.67
C ASP A 110 36.02 2.05 11.37
N VAL A 111 35.86 1.75 10.08
CA VAL A 111 35.28 0.50 9.58
C VAL A 111 36.06 -0.72 10.08
N TYR A 112 37.38 -0.58 10.28
CA TYR A 112 38.25 -1.67 10.72
C TYR A 112 38.42 -1.76 12.24
N LEU A 113 38.35 -0.64 12.96
CA LEU A 113 38.63 -0.58 14.41
C LEU A 113 37.36 -0.53 15.27
N SER A 114 36.18 -0.52 14.65
CA SER A 114 34.86 -0.34 15.27
C SER A 114 34.57 1.09 15.74
N TYR A 115 33.34 1.30 16.20
CA TYR A 115 32.87 2.55 16.79
C TYR A 115 33.08 2.47 18.30
N ALA A 116 34.01 3.27 18.84
CA ALA A 116 34.44 3.14 20.23
C ALA A 116 34.79 4.48 20.88
N PHE A 117 34.43 4.61 22.15
CA PHE A 117 34.83 5.70 23.03
C PHE A 117 36.15 5.36 23.71
N LEU A 118 37.14 6.26 23.60
CA LEU A 118 38.42 6.15 24.28
C LEU A 118 38.63 7.35 25.20
N ALA A 119 38.92 7.09 26.48
CA ALA A 119 39.34 8.11 27.45
C ALA A 119 40.73 7.77 28.02
N VAL A 120 41.56 8.79 28.16
CA VAL A 120 42.89 8.68 28.79
C VAL A 120 42.92 9.53 30.05
N THR A 121 43.29 8.91 31.16
CA THR A 121 43.48 9.61 32.44
C THR A 121 44.88 10.17 32.60
N VAL A 122 45.11 11.02 33.61
CA VAL A 122 46.44 11.59 33.91
C VAL A 122 47.49 10.51 34.16
N ASP A 123 47.10 9.38 34.75
CA ASP A 123 47.98 8.24 34.97
C ASP A 123 48.25 7.41 33.70
N ARG A 124 47.85 7.91 32.53
CA ARG A 124 47.97 7.25 31.22
C ARG A 124 47.23 5.92 31.14
N GLN A 125 46.18 5.76 31.95
CA GLN A 125 45.30 4.61 31.82
C GLN A 125 44.30 4.87 30.69
N LEU A 126 44.20 3.91 29.78
CA LEU A 126 43.25 3.94 28.68
C LEU A 126 41.98 3.21 29.10
N VAL A 127 40.84 3.90 29.06
CA VAL A 127 39.51 3.32 29.24
C VAL A 127 38.81 3.36 27.88
N GLY A 128 38.65 2.17 27.28
CA GLY A 128 37.87 1.99 26.07
C GLY A 128 36.46 1.47 26.37
N VAL A 129 35.46 1.95 25.65
CA VAL A 129 34.08 1.44 25.64
C VAL A 129 33.65 1.31 24.18
N GLU A 130 33.28 0.11 23.75
CA GLU A 130 32.66 -0.08 22.44
C GLU A 130 31.26 0.55 22.43
N LEU A 131 30.96 1.30 21.38
CA LEU A 131 29.68 1.98 21.20
C LEU A 131 28.85 1.24 20.16
N SER A 132 27.54 1.18 20.39
CA SER A 132 26.60 0.49 19.48
C SER A 132 26.03 1.45 18.44
N LEU A 133 25.80 0.94 17.23
CA LEU A 133 25.17 1.70 16.15
C LEU A 133 23.65 1.78 16.32
N ARG A 134 23.12 2.99 16.14
CA ARG A 134 21.68 3.31 16.15
C ARG A 134 20.87 2.60 15.09
N VAL A 135 20.03 1.66 15.54
CA VAL A 135 18.90 1.15 14.75
C VAL A 135 17.74 2.14 14.87
N GLU A 136 17.39 2.81 13.77
CA GLU A 136 16.25 3.71 13.71
C GLU A 136 14.94 2.91 13.88
N GLN A 137 14.34 2.98 15.07
CA GLN A 137 13.03 2.38 15.35
C GLN A 137 11.86 3.21 14.83
N ASP A 138 12.10 4.48 14.44
CA ASP A 138 11.07 5.42 13.95
C ASP A 138 10.33 4.92 12.70
N THR A 139 10.87 3.94 11.97
CA THR A 139 10.18 3.35 10.80
C THR A 139 9.20 2.22 11.14
N LEU A 140 9.14 1.78 12.41
CA LEU A 140 8.24 0.71 12.85
C LEU A 140 7.00 1.23 13.57
N ASP A 141 6.95 2.51 13.92
CA ASP A 141 5.75 3.22 14.33
C ASP A 141 4.93 3.61 13.09
N PHE A 142 4.59 2.63 12.25
CA PHE A 142 3.52 2.83 11.28
C PHE A 142 2.23 3.03 12.08
N ASP A 143 1.79 4.28 12.15
CA ASP A 143 0.42 4.73 12.38
C ASP A 143 -0.53 3.60 12.81
N THR A 144 -0.65 3.40 14.12
CA THR A 144 -1.75 2.66 14.73
C THR A 144 -3.12 3.36 14.52
N THR A 145 -3.23 4.27 13.56
CA THR A 145 -4.43 5.02 13.16
C THR A 145 -5.00 4.55 11.82
N ARG A 146 -4.50 3.47 11.22
CA ARG A 146 -5.19 2.80 10.09
C ARG A 146 -6.30 1.85 10.56
N ASP A 147 -7.25 2.40 11.31
CA ASP A 147 -8.57 1.78 11.57
C ASP A 147 -9.55 1.99 10.39
N HIS A 148 -9.05 2.40 9.22
CA HIS A 148 -9.78 2.23 7.96
C HIS A 148 -9.64 0.80 7.45
N SER A 149 -10.14 -0.15 8.26
CA SER A 149 -10.74 -1.33 7.67
C SER A 149 -11.87 -0.85 6.77
N VAL A 150 -11.81 -1.24 5.50
CA VAL A 150 -12.87 -1.01 4.52
C VAL A 150 -14.11 -1.76 5.00
N ALA A 151 -14.91 -1.08 5.82
CA ALA A 151 -16.22 -1.52 6.27
C ALA A 151 -17.20 -1.36 5.11
N VAL A 152 -17.16 -2.30 4.17
CA VAL A 152 -18.27 -2.54 3.27
C VAL A 152 -19.36 -3.25 4.08
N GLY A 153 -20.40 -2.49 4.45
CA GLY A 153 -21.65 -3.03 4.97
C GLY A 153 -21.95 -2.67 6.42
N SER A 154 -22.39 -1.43 6.64
CA SER A 154 -23.12 -1.03 7.84
C SER A 154 -24.49 -1.72 7.85
N GLY A 155 -24.62 -2.74 8.68
CA GLY A 155 -25.89 -3.40 9.01
C GLY A 155 -25.75 -4.15 10.32
N ASP A 156 -26.34 -3.58 11.38
CA ASP A 156 -26.62 -4.16 12.70
C ASP A 156 -25.65 -5.24 13.24
N ALA A 157 -24.72 -4.82 14.09
CA ALA A 157 -23.94 -5.73 14.93
C ALA A 157 -24.26 -5.48 16.42
N ALA A 158 -25.38 -6.04 16.86
CA ALA A 158 -25.47 -6.50 18.24
C ALA A 158 -24.55 -7.74 18.38
N ASP A 159 -23.57 -7.66 19.28
CA ASP A 159 -22.74 -8.78 19.75
C ASP A 159 -21.94 -9.56 18.69
N GLY A 160 -21.18 -8.83 17.86
CA GLY A 160 -20.32 -9.41 16.82
C GLY A 160 -18.91 -9.69 17.33
N ALA A 161 -18.61 -10.94 17.68
CA ALA A 161 -17.24 -11.40 17.93
C ALA A 161 -16.30 -10.96 16.79
N LYS A 162 -15.18 -10.31 17.12
CA LYS A 162 -14.19 -9.85 16.14
C LYS A 162 -13.82 -11.02 15.20
N PRO A 163 -13.87 -10.85 13.87
CA PRO A 163 -13.70 -11.95 12.91
C PRO A 163 -12.31 -12.61 12.99
N TYR A 164 -11.34 -11.93 13.60
CA TYR A 164 -10.03 -12.46 13.93
C TYR A 164 -9.53 -11.85 15.24
N VAL A 165 -9.22 -12.68 16.25
CA VAL A 165 -8.70 -12.25 17.56
C VAL A 165 -7.24 -12.67 17.67
N SER A 166 -6.30 -11.73 17.50
CA SER A 166 -4.85 -11.97 17.61
C SER A 166 -4.46 -12.55 18.97
N LEU A 167 -3.56 -13.55 18.99
CA LEU A 167 -2.96 -14.05 20.24
C LEU A 167 -1.98 -13.05 20.86
N LEU A 168 -1.55 -12.04 20.09
CA LEU A 168 -0.55 -11.07 20.51
C LEU A 168 -1.11 -9.94 21.40
N GLY A 169 -2.42 -9.95 21.67
CA GLY A 169 -3.12 -8.89 22.39
C GLY A 169 -3.28 -7.62 21.55
N GLU A 170 -4.00 -6.65 22.09
CA GLU A 170 -4.21 -5.34 21.46
C GLU A 170 -3.11 -4.34 21.79
N THR A 171 -2.34 -4.59 22.85
CA THR A 171 -1.25 -3.71 23.27
C THR A 171 0.05 -4.00 22.51
N PRO A 172 0.74 -2.96 22.02
CA PRO A 172 2.05 -3.13 21.39
C PRO A 172 3.06 -3.64 22.41
N PHE A 173 3.92 -4.56 21.97
CA PHE A 173 4.95 -5.12 22.83
C PHE A 173 6.01 -4.05 23.12
N ARG A 174 6.17 -3.70 24.40
CA ARG A 174 7.27 -2.87 24.86
C ARG A 174 8.42 -3.78 25.30
N PRO A 175 9.60 -3.72 24.66
CA PRO A 175 10.76 -4.46 25.11
C PRO A 175 11.06 -4.14 26.59
N PRO A 176 11.55 -5.11 27.38
CA PRO A 176 12.02 -4.85 28.74
C PRO A 176 13.03 -3.70 28.76
N SER A 177 13.00 -2.88 29.82
CA SER A 177 13.78 -1.63 29.94
C SER A 177 15.28 -1.82 29.70
N ILE A 178 15.84 -2.98 30.04
CA ILE A 178 17.26 -3.32 29.84
C ILE A 178 17.62 -3.35 28.35
N PHE A 179 16.70 -3.75 27.49
CA PHE A 179 16.87 -3.70 26.05
C PHE A 179 16.31 -2.41 25.44
N ALA A 180 15.30 -1.79 26.06
CA ALA A 180 14.73 -0.51 25.61
C ALA A 180 15.66 0.69 25.84
N GLN A 181 16.64 0.59 26.74
CA GLN A 181 17.75 1.55 26.85
C GLN A 181 18.58 1.66 25.55
N SER A 182 18.39 0.73 24.61
CA SER A 182 18.91 0.81 23.25
C SER A 182 18.10 1.73 22.33
N ALA A 183 17.09 2.47 22.81
CA ALA A 183 16.28 3.36 21.95
C ALA A 183 16.77 4.82 21.92
N GLY A 184 17.45 5.30 22.97
CA GLY A 184 17.94 6.69 23.06
C GLY A 184 19.45 6.79 22.84
N VAL A 185 20.24 6.75 23.92
CA VAL A 185 21.71 6.75 23.86
C VAL A 185 22.28 5.32 23.83
N GLN A 186 22.35 4.76 22.63
CA GLN A 186 22.74 3.36 22.39
C GLN A 186 24.16 2.98 22.82
N GLY A 187 24.28 1.79 23.43
CA GLY A 187 25.56 1.06 23.58
C GLY A 187 26.40 1.42 24.81
N LEU A 188 25.97 2.38 25.62
CA LEU A 188 26.70 2.70 26.84
C LEU A 188 26.30 1.76 27.99
N PRO A 189 27.28 1.25 28.77
CA PRO A 189 26.99 0.41 29.92
C PRO A 189 26.17 1.19 30.96
N SER A 190 25.21 0.53 31.61
CA SER A 190 24.43 1.08 32.72
C SER A 190 25.31 1.57 33.87
N GLN A 191 26.50 0.99 33.99
CA GLN A 191 27.52 1.39 34.96
C GLN A 191 28.71 2.04 34.26
N PRO A 192 29.15 3.24 34.73
CA PRO A 192 30.33 3.87 34.19
C PRO A 192 31.55 2.99 34.41
N ARG A 193 32.39 2.84 33.38
CA ARG A 193 33.69 2.18 33.55
C ARG A 193 34.52 3.01 34.52
N ARG A 194 35.03 2.36 35.56
CA ARG A 194 35.92 3.02 36.52
C ARG A 194 37.32 3.04 35.96
N ALA A 195 37.92 4.22 35.86
CA ALA A 195 39.37 4.30 35.71
C ALA A 195 40.01 3.74 36.99
N ALA A 196 41.12 3.01 36.86
CA ALA A 196 41.78 2.47 38.03
C ALA A 196 42.33 3.61 38.91
N LEU A 197 42.29 3.38 40.21
CA LEU A 197 42.62 4.35 41.26
C LEU A 197 43.99 4.98 40.99
N ALA A 198 44.07 6.30 41.10
CA ALA A 198 45.35 7.00 41.16
C ALA A 198 46.09 6.51 42.41
N GLY A 199 47.27 5.90 42.23
CA GLY A 199 48.05 5.28 43.29
C GLY A 199 48.17 3.76 43.20
N ALA A 200 47.33 3.08 42.40
CA ALA A 200 47.57 1.69 42.01
C ALA A 200 48.63 1.67 40.90
N SER A 201 49.87 2.04 41.26
CA SER A 201 51.04 1.76 40.45
C SER A 201 51.02 0.27 40.13
N THR A 202 51.01 -0.07 38.84
CA THR A 202 51.18 -1.44 38.33
C THR A 202 52.50 -2.09 38.75
N LYS A 203 53.34 -1.39 39.53
CA LYS A 203 54.58 -1.89 40.15
C LYS A 203 54.43 -2.31 41.61
N THR A 204 53.35 -1.94 42.28
CA THR A 204 53.09 -2.39 43.66
C THR A 204 51.95 -3.38 43.63
N GLU A 205 52.30 -4.63 43.95
CA GLU A 205 51.42 -5.75 44.20
C GLU A 205 50.09 -5.30 44.83
N LEU A 206 48.98 -5.71 44.22
CA LEU A 206 47.63 -5.31 44.58
C LEU A 206 47.35 -5.73 46.02
N GLN A 207 47.56 -4.81 46.97
CA GLN A 207 47.35 -5.11 48.38
C GLN A 207 45.86 -5.37 48.59
N ILE A 208 45.53 -6.62 48.91
CA ILE A 208 44.17 -7.08 49.20
C ILE A 208 43.74 -6.42 50.50
N THR A 209 43.18 -5.22 50.40
CA THR A 209 42.57 -4.52 51.52
C THR A 209 41.13 -5.01 51.70
N PRO A 210 40.62 -5.07 52.95
CA PRO A 210 39.25 -5.53 53.22
C PRO A 210 38.19 -4.65 52.54
N GLU A 211 38.48 -3.36 52.32
CA GLU A 211 37.59 -2.46 51.60
C GLU A 211 37.54 -2.79 50.09
N LEU A 212 38.65 -3.24 49.49
CA LEU A 212 38.69 -3.70 48.10
C LEU A 212 37.88 -4.98 47.92
N LEU A 213 37.92 -5.90 48.90
CA LEU A 213 37.06 -7.08 48.90
C LEU A 213 35.58 -6.73 49.11
N ARG A 214 35.27 -5.72 49.93
CA ARG A 214 33.88 -5.27 50.15
C ARG A 214 33.32 -4.60 48.90
N THR A 215 34.10 -3.76 48.23
CA THR A 215 33.72 -3.12 46.97
C THR A 215 33.58 -4.15 45.85
N LEU A 216 34.50 -5.13 45.76
CA LEU A 216 34.38 -6.25 44.83
C LEU A 216 33.10 -7.06 45.11
N GLY A 217 32.82 -7.40 46.37
CA GLY A 217 31.61 -8.09 46.78
C GLY A 217 30.34 -7.35 46.34
N LYS A 218 30.28 -6.04 46.57
CA LYS A 218 29.17 -5.19 46.08
C LYS A 218 29.07 -5.19 44.56
N THR A 219 30.18 -5.05 43.83
CA THR A 219 30.14 -5.07 42.36
C THR A 219 29.68 -6.42 41.81
N VAL A 220 30.14 -7.54 42.39
CA VAL A 220 29.70 -8.89 42.01
C VAL A 220 28.22 -9.09 42.33
N GLU A 221 27.74 -8.55 43.46
CA GLU A 221 26.32 -8.57 43.79
C GLU A 221 25.50 -7.77 42.77
N THR A 222 25.94 -6.58 42.38
CA THR A 222 25.26 -5.80 41.33
C THR A 222 25.26 -6.53 39.99
N TYR A 223 26.38 -7.11 39.56
CA TYR A 223 26.45 -7.93 38.35
C TYR A 223 25.51 -9.14 38.41
N ARG A 224 25.37 -9.80 39.57
CA ARG A 224 24.41 -10.90 39.73
C ARG A 224 22.96 -10.45 39.58
N HIS A 225 22.62 -9.25 40.05
CA HIS A 225 21.29 -8.68 39.85
C HIS A 225 21.08 -8.37 38.36
N GLU A 226 22.02 -7.69 37.71
CA GLU A 226 21.93 -7.37 36.28
C GLU A 226 21.85 -8.62 35.40
N ILE A 227 22.63 -9.67 35.69
CA ILE A 227 22.53 -10.94 34.95
C ILE A 227 21.15 -11.56 35.13
N ARG A 228 20.59 -11.56 36.35
CA ARG A 228 19.22 -12.06 36.57
C ARG A 228 18.20 -11.23 35.80
N ASP A 229 18.37 -9.92 35.78
CA ASP A 229 17.48 -9.00 35.09
C ASP A 229 17.56 -9.23 33.56
N VAL A 230 18.76 -9.38 32.99
CA VAL A 230 18.99 -9.72 31.57
C VAL A 230 18.37 -11.07 31.22
N VAL A 231 18.56 -12.09 32.05
CA VAL A 231 17.95 -13.42 31.84
C VAL A 231 16.42 -13.31 31.90
N SER A 232 15.87 -12.55 32.84
CA SER A 232 14.42 -12.36 32.96
C SER A 232 13.84 -11.60 31.74
N ALA A 233 14.54 -10.58 31.25
CA ALA A 233 14.19 -9.85 30.06
C ALA A 233 14.29 -10.73 28.81
N GLY A 234 15.35 -11.55 28.70
CA GLY A 234 15.52 -12.53 27.64
C GLY A 234 14.38 -13.53 27.60
N ASN A 235 13.96 -14.05 28.77
CA ASN A 235 12.81 -14.94 28.87
C ASN A 235 11.50 -14.27 28.41
N ALA A 236 11.29 -12.99 28.73
CA ALA A 236 10.12 -12.24 28.29
C ALA A 236 10.10 -12.03 26.76
N VAL A 237 11.25 -11.71 26.16
CA VAL A 237 11.38 -11.57 24.70
C VAL A 237 11.20 -12.92 24.01
N GLN A 238 11.79 -13.99 24.54
CA GLN A 238 11.61 -15.34 24.02
C GLN A 238 10.15 -15.77 24.07
N ALA A 239 9.47 -15.56 25.20
CA ALA A 239 8.04 -15.86 25.32
C ALA A 239 7.20 -15.07 24.30
N ARG A 240 7.56 -13.81 24.04
CA ARG A 240 6.90 -13.00 23.00
C ARG A 240 7.16 -13.56 21.60
N LEU A 241 8.39 -13.95 21.30
CA LEU A 241 8.76 -14.54 20.01
C LEU A 241 7.99 -15.84 19.79
N ASP A 242 7.90 -16.70 20.81
CA ASP A 242 7.13 -17.94 20.72
C ASP A 242 5.64 -17.65 20.43
N LEU A 243 5.06 -16.60 21.04
CA LEU A 243 3.71 -16.14 20.73
C LEU A 243 3.58 -15.62 19.29
N GLN A 244 4.57 -14.88 18.78
CA GLN A 244 4.58 -14.38 17.40
C GLN A 244 4.66 -15.52 16.39
N VAL A 245 5.48 -16.54 16.64
CA VAL A 245 5.59 -17.72 15.79
C VAL A 245 4.28 -18.51 15.77
N ARG A 246 3.63 -18.66 16.93
CA ARG A 246 2.30 -19.32 17.01
C ARG A 246 1.23 -18.53 16.27
N GLU A 247 1.20 -17.20 16.45
CA GLU A 247 0.27 -16.33 15.77
C GLU A 247 0.48 -16.35 14.25
N MET A 248 1.73 -16.28 13.78
CA MET A 248 2.07 -16.39 12.36
C MET A 248 1.59 -17.72 11.77
N THR A 249 1.80 -18.83 12.47
CA THR A 249 1.33 -20.15 12.03
C THR A 249 -0.19 -20.15 11.89
N ARG A 250 -0.91 -19.60 12.88
CA ARG A 250 -2.37 -19.47 12.84
C ARG A 250 -2.85 -18.56 11.70
N GLN A 251 -2.15 -17.46 11.42
CA GLN A 251 -2.45 -16.57 10.30
C GLN A 251 -2.29 -17.27 8.96
N LEU A 252 -1.20 -18.04 8.78
CA LEU A 252 -0.97 -18.84 7.58
C LEU A 252 -2.06 -19.91 7.38
N GLU A 253 -2.46 -20.59 8.45
CA GLU A 253 -3.57 -21.54 8.41
C GLU A 253 -4.87 -20.86 8.00
N LYS A 254 -5.22 -19.73 8.61
CA LYS A 254 -6.43 -18.98 8.25
C LYS A 254 -6.38 -18.48 6.81
N LEU A 255 -5.24 -17.98 6.34
CA LEU A 255 -5.06 -17.58 4.95
C LEU A 255 -5.26 -18.77 4.01
N ASN A 256 -4.77 -19.95 4.36
CA ASN A 256 -5.02 -21.17 3.60
C ASN A 256 -6.51 -21.54 3.58
N THR A 257 -7.23 -21.42 4.72
CA THR A 257 -8.68 -21.64 4.73
C THR A 257 -9.45 -20.66 3.85
N VAL A 258 -9.04 -19.39 3.84
CA VAL A 258 -9.62 -18.36 2.97
C VAL A 258 -9.31 -18.67 1.51
N ARG A 259 -8.07 -19.03 1.19
CA ARG A 259 -7.69 -19.47 -0.15
C ARG A 259 -8.54 -20.65 -0.63
N LEU A 260 -8.69 -21.70 0.18
CA LEU A 260 -9.55 -22.84 -0.15
C LEU A 260 -11.02 -22.43 -0.33
N ARG A 261 -11.51 -21.45 0.44
CA ARG A 261 -12.86 -20.90 0.28
C ARG A 261 -12.99 -20.12 -1.03
N CYS A 262 -11.99 -19.30 -1.38
CA CYS A 262 -11.92 -18.58 -2.64
C CYS A 262 -11.82 -19.55 -3.83
N ASP A 263 -11.04 -20.62 -3.71
CA ASP A 263 -10.92 -21.66 -4.75
C ASP A 263 -12.24 -22.43 -4.90
N LYS A 264 -12.99 -22.67 -3.82
CA LYS A 264 -14.34 -23.25 -3.88
C LYS A 264 -15.35 -22.30 -4.56
N LEU A 265 -15.23 -21.00 -4.33
CA LEU A 265 -16.09 -19.98 -4.94
C LEU A 265 -15.72 -19.73 -6.42
N GLY A 266 -14.42 -19.66 -6.72
CA GLY A 266 -13.88 -19.44 -8.06
C GLY A 266 -13.90 -20.68 -8.95
N GLY A 267 -13.87 -21.88 -8.34
CA GLY A 267 -14.00 -23.16 -9.02
C GLY A 267 -15.43 -23.50 -9.44
N GLN A 268 -16.43 -22.72 -9.01
CA GLN A 268 -17.80 -22.87 -9.49
C GLN A 268 -17.99 -22.16 -10.84
N GLY A 269 -17.45 -22.78 -11.89
CA GLY A 269 -17.96 -22.61 -13.26
C GLY A 269 -19.48 -22.77 -13.36
N VAL A 270 -20.12 -23.36 -12.35
CA VAL A 270 -21.56 -23.41 -12.10
C VAL A 270 -22.23 -22.04 -12.15
N LEU A 271 -21.63 -20.96 -11.62
CA LEU A 271 -22.26 -19.64 -11.68
C LEU A 271 -22.25 -19.09 -13.12
N SER A 272 -21.10 -19.17 -13.80
CA SER A 272 -20.98 -18.77 -15.20
C SER A 272 -21.91 -19.61 -16.10
N GLU A 273 -21.98 -20.92 -15.85
CA GLU A 273 -22.87 -21.83 -16.57
C GLU A 273 -24.34 -21.48 -16.32
N ARG A 274 -24.75 -21.26 -15.06
CA ARG A 274 -26.11 -20.83 -14.72
C ARG A 274 -26.46 -19.48 -15.36
N VAL A 275 -25.54 -18.53 -15.36
CA VAL A 275 -25.74 -17.23 -16.04
C VAL A 275 -25.89 -17.43 -17.54
N SER A 276 -25.08 -18.31 -18.16
CA SER A 276 -25.20 -18.63 -19.58
C SER A 276 -26.52 -19.32 -19.92
N GLN A 277 -27.00 -20.23 -19.05
CA GLN A 277 -28.28 -20.89 -19.19
C GLN A 277 -29.43 -19.90 -19.05
N LEU A 278 -29.35 -18.98 -18.08
CA LEU A 278 -30.33 -17.91 -17.88
C LEU A 278 -30.38 -16.95 -19.05
N ALA A 279 -29.23 -16.60 -19.65
CA ALA A 279 -29.19 -15.80 -20.87
C ALA A 279 -29.86 -16.53 -22.04
N ARG A 280 -29.62 -17.84 -22.21
CA ARG A 280 -30.27 -18.65 -23.25
C ARG A 280 -31.78 -18.75 -23.05
N THR A 281 -32.24 -18.98 -21.83
CA THR A 281 -33.68 -19.06 -21.54
C THR A 281 -34.35 -17.70 -21.72
N GLN A 282 -33.69 -16.61 -21.34
CA GLN A 282 -34.19 -15.26 -21.59
C GLN A 282 -34.36 -14.99 -23.09
N LEU A 283 -33.38 -15.34 -23.93
CA LEU A 283 -33.50 -15.20 -25.38
C LEU A 283 -34.67 -16.04 -25.95
N GLN A 284 -34.84 -17.26 -25.46
CA GLN A 284 -35.95 -18.12 -25.87
C GLN A 284 -37.31 -17.55 -25.44
N LEU A 285 -37.41 -16.99 -24.24
CA LEU A 285 -38.64 -16.36 -23.75
C LEU A 285 -38.97 -15.10 -24.53
N VAL A 286 -37.99 -14.24 -24.82
CA VAL A 286 -38.17 -13.07 -25.67
C VAL A 286 -38.68 -13.48 -27.05
N ALA A 287 -38.11 -14.51 -27.67
CA ALA A 287 -38.58 -15.03 -28.96
C ALA A 287 -40.01 -15.61 -28.89
N ARG A 288 -40.42 -16.19 -27.75
CA ARG A 288 -41.80 -16.67 -27.54
C ARG A 288 -42.77 -15.50 -27.35
N ILE A 289 -42.37 -14.49 -26.59
CA ILE A 289 -43.16 -13.27 -26.38
C ILE A 289 -43.38 -12.57 -27.71
N ASP A 290 -42.33 -12.43 -28.52
CA ASP A 290 -42.41 -11.84 -29.85
C ASP A 290 -43.40 -12.59 -30.76
N LYS A 291 -43.31 -13.93 -30.81
CA LYS A 291 -44.30 -14.76 -31.54
C LYS A 291 -45.72 -14.64 -31.01
N ALA A 292 -45.90 -14.50 -29.69
CA ALA A 292 -47.22 -14.33 -29.09
C ALA A 292 -47.79 -12.93 -29.39
N LEU A 293 -46.95 -11.89 -29.34
CA LEU A 293 -47.31 -10.52 -29.74
C LEU A 293 -47.68 -10.47 -31.22
N GLN A 294 -46.89 -11.11 -32.08
CA GLN A 294 -47.19 -11.21 -33.51
C GLN A 294 -48.55 -11.86 -33.76
N ARG A 295 -48.84 -13.00 -33.11
CA ARG A 295 -50.16 -13.66 -33.21
C ARG A 295 -51.31 -12.80 -32.69
N LEU A 296 -51.09 -12.05 -31.62
CA LEU A 296 -52.09 -11.17 -31.04
C LEU A 296 -52.37 -9.97 -31.97
N MET A 297 -51.32 -9.39 -32.53
CA MET A 297 -51.39 -8.34 -33.56
C MET A 297 -52.14 -8.84 -34.79
N ASP A 298 -51.80 -10.02 -35.31
CA ASP A 298 -52.47 -10.66 -36.45
C ASP A 298 -53.97 -10.91 -36.17
N SER A 299 -54.35 -11.25 -34.93
CA SER A 299 -55.75 -11.53 -34.57
C SER A 299 -56.61 -10.27 -34.33
N HIS A 300 -56.02 -9.17 -33.87
CA HIS A 300 -56.77 -7.97 -33.46
C HIS A 300 -56.67 -6.81 -34.46
N GLN A 301 -55.71 -6.82 -35.38
CA GLN A 301 -55.53 -5.78 -36.42
C GLN A 301 -55.26 -6.40 -37.80
N PRO A 302 -56.28 -6.88 -38.53
CA PRO A 302 -56.12 -7.45 -39.87
C PRO A 302 -55.85 -6.39 -40.96
N ARG A 303 -55.77 -5.10 -40.60
CA ARG A 303 -55.42 -4.00 -41.50
C ARG A 303 -54.13 -3.37 -41.00
N LEU A 304 -53.09 -3.45 -41.82
CA LEU A 304 -51.77 -2.89 -41.56
C LEU A 304 -51.89 -1.39 -41.25
N SER A 305 -51.33 -0.98 -40.12
CA SER A 305 -51.23 0.43 -39.73
C SER A 305 -50.22 1.16 -40.61
N MET A 306 -50.42 2.46 -40.86
CA MET A 306 -49.46 3.32 -41.58
C MET A 306 -48.04 3.32 -40.96
N TYR A 307 -47.93 3.02 -39.66
CA TYR A 307 -46.64 2.87 -38.99
C TYR A 307 -46.02 1.49 -39.24
N GLU A 308 -46.83 0.46 -39.42
CA GLU A 308 -46.37 -0.89 -39.75
C GLU A 308 -45.89 -0.96 -41.20
N THR A 309 -46.58 -0.31 -42.15
CA THR A 309 -46.10 -0.26 -43.54
C THR A 309 -44.74 0.41 -43.65
N LYS A 310 -44.53 1.54 -42.94
CA LYS A 310 -43.22 2.19 -42.84
C LYS A 310 -42.18 1.30 -42.14
N TRP A 311 -42.58 0.57 -41.11
CA TRP A 311 -41.68 -0.37 -40.43
C TRP A 311 -41.31 -1.56 -41.32
N PHE A 312 -42.25 -2.09 -42.12
CA PHE A 312 -41.97 -3.13 -43.12
C PHE A 312 -41.07 -2.62 -44.24
N GLU A 313 -41.25 -1.39 -44.71
CA GLU A 313 -40.32 -0.73 -45.65
C GLU A 313 -38.91 -0.58 -45.03
N GLU A 314 -38.83 -0.21 -43.76
CA GLU A 314 -37.55 -0.13 -43.02
C GLU A 314 -36.92 -1.52 -42.82
N LEU A 315 -37.72 -2.55 -42.55
CA LEU A 315 -37.25 -3.93 -42.45
C LEU A 315 -36.79 -4.49 -43.80
N GLU A 316 -37.49 -4.20 -44.89
CA GLU A 316 -37.08 -4.58 -46.23
C GLU A 316 -35.79 -3.87 -46.64
N ARG A 317 -35.65 -2.59 -46.26
CA ARG A 317 -34.40 -1.84 -46.41
C ARG A 317 -33.27 -2.48 -45.61
N ILE A 318 -33.49 -2.78 -44.32
CA ILE A 318 -32.47 -3.42 -43.46
C ILE A 318 -32.14 -4.83 -43.99
N ALA A 319 -33.13 -5.60 -44.44
CA ALA A 319 -32.92 -6.91 -45.04
C ALA A 319 -32.08 -6.81 -46.31
N ALA A 320 -32.35 -5.83 -47.18
CA ALA A 320 -31.54 -5.55 -48.36
C ALA A 320 -30.10 -5.11 -48.02
N GLU A 321 -29.91 -4.33 -46.94
CA GLU A 321 -28.59 -3.93 -46.43
C GLU A 321 -27.82 -5.11 -45.81
N VAL A 322 -28.52 -6.05 -45.15
CA VAL A 322 -27.94 -7.28 -44.60
C VAL A 322 -27.67 -8.33 -45.69
N GLY A 323 -28.41 -8.28 -46.80
CA GLY A 323 -28.30 -9.21 -47.95
C GLY A 323 -29.29 -10.38 -47.90
N VAL A 324 -30.40 -10.19 -47.19
CA VAL A 324 -31.50 -11.16 -47.10
C VAL A 324 -32.62 -10.67 -48.00
N SER A 325 -32.99 -11.45 -49.01
CA SER A 325 -34.12 -11.16 -49.88
C SER A 325 -35.19 -12.25 -49.69
N ARG A 326 -36.43 -11.92 -50.05
CA ARG A 326 -37.54 -12.87 -49.98
C ARG A 326 -37.85 -13.30 -51.40
N ASP A 327 -37.72 -14.59 -51.67
CA ASP A 327 -38.05 -15.14 -52.98
C ASP A 327 -39.57 -15.06 -53.22
N ALA A 328 -40.00 -15.14 -54.49
CA ALA A 328 -41.41 -15.08 -54.89
C ALA A 328 -42.31 -16.17 -54.27
N LYS A 329 -41.74 -17.14 -53.55
CA LYS A 329 -42.42 -18.20 -52.79
C LYS A 329 -42.50 -17.92 -51.27
N GLY A 330 -41.99 -16.78 -50.81
CA GLY A 330 -41.99 -16.38 -49.40
C GLY A 330 -40.85 -16.97 -48.57
N GLU A 331 -39.96 -17.76 -49.17
CA GLU A 331 -38.75 -18.29 -48.54
C GLU A 331 -37.67 -17.21 -48.43
N ILE A 332 -36.99 -17.20 -47.28
CA ILE A 332 -35.93 -16.23 -46.95
C ILE A 332 -34.63 -16.78 -47.53
N SER A 333 -34.14 -16.17 -48.61
CA SER A 333 -32.88 -16.54 -49.26
C SER A 333 -31.81 -15.50 -48.95
N VAL A 334 -30.59 -15.97 -48.66
CA VAL A 334 -29.45 -15.07 -48.46
C VAL A 334 -28.84 -14.83 -49.84
N ASP A 335 -29.15 -13.68 -50.43
CA ASP A 335 -28.64 -13.28 -51.73
C ASP A 335 -27.20 -12.73 -51.60
N THR A 336 -26.25 -13.63 -51.38
CA THR A 336 -24.82 -13.29 -51.34
C THR A 336 -24.27 -12.90 -52.72
N ARG A 337 -25.01 -13.23 -53.79
CA ARG A 337 -24.53 -13.13 -55.18
C ARG A 337 -24.84 -11.78 -55.85
N SER A 338 -25.96 -11.14 -55.52
CA SER A 338 -26.40 -9.89 -56.16
C SER A 338 -25.83 -8.65 -55.49
N ASN A 339 -25.50 -8.72 -54.19
CA ASN A 339 -25.17 -7.53 -53.39
C ASN A 339 -23.83 -7.67 -52.65
N ARG A 340 -22.71 -7.48 -53.36
CA ARG A 340 -21.34 -7.49 -52.77
C ARG A 340 -21.14 -6.46 -51.64
N LYS A 341 -22.05 -5.49 -51.49
CA LYS A 341 -22.03 -4.49 -50.41
C LYS A 341 -22.73 -4.97 -49.13
N ALA A 342 -23.50 -6.05 -49.19
CA ALA A 342 -24.26 -6.58 -48.08
C ALA A 342 -23.36 -7.13 -46.97
N LEU A 343 -23.83 -7.02 -45.72
CA LEU A 343 -23.08 -7.44 -44.54
C LEU A 343 -22.84 -8.95 -44.53
N ALA A 344 -23.78 -9.78 -45.01
CA ALA A 344 -23.59 -11.23 -45.11
C ALA A 344 -22.41 -11.61 -46.03
N ALA A 345 -22.32 -10.99 -47.21
CA ALA A 345 -21.22 -11.23 -48.14
C ALA A 345 -19.87 -10.76 -47.58
N LYS A 346 -19.85 -9.67 -46.80
CA LYS A 346 -18.64 -9.22 -46.08
C LYS A 346 -18.27 -10.15 -44.93
N ALA A 347 -19.23 -10.70 -44.20
CA ALA A 347 -19.00 -11.66 -43.14
C ALA A 347 -18.44 -12.98 -43.69
N GLU A 348 -18.93 -13.45 -44.83
CA GLU A 348 -18.37 -14.61 -45.55
C GLU A 348 -16.97 -14.34 -46.10
N LEU A 349 -16.72 -13.14 -46.63
CA LEU A 349 -15.39 -12.74 -47.08
C LEU A 349 -14.41 -12.68 -45.89
N LEU A 350 -14.81 -12.11 -44.75
CA LEU A 350 -14.00 -12.06 -43.55
C LEU A 350 -13.77 -13.45 -42.94
N SER A 351 -14.78 -14.32 -42.93
CA SER A 351 -14.62 -15.71 -42.45
C SER A 351 -13.66 -16.50 -43.35
N HIS A 352 -13.71 -16.27 -44.67
CA HIS A 352 -12.77 -16.83 -45.63
C HIS A 352 -11.36 -16.22 -45.47
N GLN A 353 -11.23 -14.92 -45.24
CA GLN A 353 -9.93 -14.30 -44.94
C GLN A 353 -9.35 -14.83 -43.63
N LEU A 354 -10.17 -15.02 -42.59
CA LEU A 354 -9.75 -15.62 -41.33
C LEU A 354 -9.36 -17.09 -41.49
N SER A 355 -10.06 -17.86 -42.33
CA SER A 355 -9.71 -19.26 -42.59
C SER A 355 -8.40 -19.38 -43.36
N LEU A 356 -8.07 -18.42 -44.22
CA LEU A 356 -6.76 -18.31 -44.87
C LEU A 356 -5.64 -17.84 -43.93
N LEU A 357 -5.93 -16.91 -43.02
CA LEU A 357 -4.94 -16.36 -42.10
C LEU A 357 -4.63 -17.29 -40.91
N ARG A 358 -5.58 -18.13 -40.48
CA ARG A 358 -5.38 -19.13 -39.41
C ARG A 358 -4.16 -20.03 -39.63
N PRO A 359 -4.04 -20.76 -40.76
CA PRO A 359 -2.88 -21.62 -41.00
C PRO A 359 -1.57 -20.83 -41.11
N GLN A 360 -1.60 -19.57 -41.57
CA GLN A 360 -0.41 -18.71 -41.61
C GLN A 360 0.03 -18.27 -40.20
N MET A 361 -0.91 -17.98 -39.30
CA MET A 361 -0.60 -17.68 -37.90
C MET A 361 -0.12 -18.92 -37.14
N ASP A 362 -0.69 -20.09 -37.43
CA ASP A 362 -0.25 -21.35 -36.83
C ASP A 362 1.15 -21.75 -37.33
N ALA A 363 1.43 -21.57 -38.63
CA ALA A 363 2.77 -21.72 -39.20
C ALA A 363 3.77 -20.73 -38.59
N MET A 364 3.39 -19.45 -38.38
CA MET A 364 4.24 -18.48 -37.67
C MET A 364 4.47 -18.87 -36.21
N ARG A 365 3.48 -19.46 -35.53
CA ARG A 365 3.63 -19.97 -34.16
C ARG A 365 4.56 -21.19 -34.11
N GLU A 366 4.46 -22.10 -35.06
CA GLU A 366 5.34 -23.27 -35.17
C GLU A 366 6.76 -22.88 -35.58
N GLN A 367 6.92 -21.95 -36.52
CA GLN A 367 8.20 -21.37 -36.91
C GLN A 367 8.84 -20.64 -35.73
N ARG A 368 8.06 -19.92 -34.92
CA ARG A 368 8.52 -19.32 -33.65
C ARG A 368 8.93 -20.40 -32.63
N ARG A 369 8.23 -21.53 -32.59
CA ARG A 369 8.56 -22.71 -31.76
C ARG A 369 9.85 -23.42 -32.17
N TRP A 370 10.24 -23.36 -33.45
CA TRP A 370 11.51 -23.90 -33.95
C TRP A 370 12.66 -22.89 -33.90
N SER A 371 12.37 -21.59 -33.86
CA SER A 371 13.36 -20.52 -33.69
C SER A 371 13.60 -20.12 -32.22
N THR A 372 12.83 -20.66 -31.27
CA THR A 372 13.07 -20.59 -29.81
C THR A 372 14.25 -21.44 -29.33
N GLY A 373 15.41 -21.27 -29.96
CA GLY A 373 16.69 -21.63 -29.38
C GLY A 373 17.47 -20.42 -28.85
N VAL A 374 17.22 -19.19 -29.37
CA VAL A 374 18.15 -18.07 -29.12
C VAL A 374 17.47 -16.71 -28.84
N GLN A 375 16.23 -16.44 -29.24
CA GLN A 375 15.57 -15.17 -28.88
C GLN A 375 14.05 -15.35 -28.74
N ASP A 376 13.59 -15.84 -27.58
CA ASP A 376 12.28 -15.41 -27.10
C ASP A 376 12.51 -14.13 -26.32
N GLY A 377 12.15 -12.99 -26.92
CA GLY A 377 11.88 -11.76 -26.21
C GLY A 377 10.64 -11.93 -25.33
N MET A 378 10.68 -12.89 -24.40
CA MET A 378 9.82 -12.85 -23.23
C MET A 378 10.19 -11.56 -22.53
N LEU A 379 9.24 -10.63 -22.41
CA LEU A 379 9.33 -9.62 -21.36
C LEU A 379 9.73 -10.38 -20.10
N GLY A 380 10.88 -10.03 -19.52
CA GLY A 380 11.40 -10.75 -18.36
C GLY A 380 10.29 -10.84 -17.32
N GLY A 381 10.21 -11.92 -16.55
CA GLY A 381 9.09 -12.13 -15.61
C GLY A 381 8.80 -10.92 -14.71
N GLU A 382 9.81 -10.08 -14.45
CA GLU A 382 9.68 -8.78 -13.78
C GLU A 382 8.97 -7.70 -14.61
N GLN A 383 9.28 -7.59 -15.90
CA GLN A 383 8.57 -6.69 -16.82
C GLN A 383 7.12 -7.12 -17.01
N LEU A 384 6.86 -8.44 -17.07
CA LEU A 384 5.51 -8.97 -17.15
C LEU A 384 4.71 -8.71 -15.86
N LYS A 385 5.31 -8.89 -14.68
CA LYS A 385 4.72 -8.49 -13.39
C LYS A 385 4.45 -6.98 -13.33
N LYS A 386 5.34 -6.14 -13.87
CA LYS A 386 5.13 -4.69 -13.93
C LYS A 386 3.95 -4.34 -14.82
N VAL A 387 3.87 -4.95 -16.00
CA VAL A 387 2.74 -4.78 -16.93
C VAL A 387 1.44 -5.29 -16.30
N GLU A 388 1.45 -6.44 -15.63
CA GLU A 388 0.29 -6.99 -14.92
C GLU A 388 -0.19 -6.07 -13.80
N LYS A 389 0.75 -5.49 -13.02
CA LYS A 389 0.42 -4.49 -11.99
C LYS A 389 -0.17 -3.22 -12.60
N MET A 390 0.40 -2.72 -13.70
CA MET A 390 -0.14 -1.55 -14.41
C MET A 390 -1.53 -1.82 -14.98
N LEU A 391 -1.73 -2.97 -15.63
CA LEU A 391 -3.04 -3.42 -16.13
C LEU A 391 -4.05 -3.58 -15.00
N GLY A 392 -3.63 -4.11 -13.83
CA GLY A 392 -4.46 -4.18 -12.64
C GLY A 392 -4.91 -2.80 -12.17
N SER A 393 -3.99 -1.83 -12.10
CA SER A 393 -4.34 -0.45 -11.73
C SER A 393 -5.22 0.25 -12.77
N GLU A 394 -4.97 0.02 -14.05
CA GLU A 394 -5.78 0.58 -15.14
C GLU A 394 -7.18 -0.04 -15.15
N ALA A 395 -7.31 -1.34 -14.89
CA ALA A 395 -8.61 -2.00 -14.76
C ALA A 395 -9.43 -1.44 -13.59
N VAL A 396 -8.80 -1.11 -12.46
CA VAL A 396 -9.45 -0.43 -11.33
C VAL A 396 -9.91 0.97 -11.74
N MET A 397 -9.03 1.77 -12.37
CA MET A 397 -9.41 3.10 -12.86
C MET A 397 -10.55 3.05 -13.89
N LEU A 398 -10.55 2.05 -14.79
CA LEU A 398 -11.64 1.84 -15.74
C LEU A 398 -12.94 1.42 -15.06
N ALA A 399 -12.88 0.59 -14.02
CA ALA A 399 -14.06 0.22 -13.24
C ALA A 399 -14.65 1.44 -12.52
N GLU A 400 -13.81 2.27 -11.90
CA GLU A 400 -14.23 3.53 -11.27
C GLU A 400 -14.79 4.54 -12.28
N ALA A 401 -14.13 4.68 -13.44
CA ALA A 401 -14.61 5.53 -14.52
C ALA A 401 -15.97 5.05 -15.05
N LYS A 402 -16.14 3.74 -15.24
CA LYS A 402 -17.41 3.13 -15.63
C LYS A 402 -18.50 3.39 -14.59
N GLU A 403 -18.18 3.26 -13.30
CA GLU A 403 -19.11 3.55 -12.21
C GLU A 403 -19.51 5.04 -12.21
N LYS A 404 -18.55 5.96 -12.36
CA LYS A 404 -18.82 7.40 -12.50
C LYS A 404 -19.69 7.71 -13.71
N VAL A 405 -19.42 7.10 -14.86
CA VAL A 405 -20.26 7.24 -16.07
C VAL A 405 -21.67 6.69 -15.82
N HIS A 406 -21.79 5.56 -15.11
CA HIS A 406 -23.09 4.99 -14.78
C HIS A 406 -23.88 5.89 -13.82
N GLN A 407 -23.22 6.47 -12.82
CA GLN A 407 -23.79 7.45 -11.90
C GLN A 407 -24.20 8.74 -12.62
N LEU A 408 -23.37 9.25 -13.53
CA LEU A 408 -23.71 10.39 -14.38
C LEU A 408 -24.90 10.09 -15.28
N ASN A 409 -24.93 8.92 -15.92
CA ASN A 409 -26.05 8.51 -16.77
C ASN A 409 -27.35 8.36 -15.95
N LYS A 410 -27.26 7.85 -14.71
CA LYS A 410 -28.38 7.79 -13.77
C LYS A 410 -28.87 9.19 -13.37
N ARG A 411 -27.96 10.14 -13.10
CA ARG A 411 -28.31 11.54 -12.82
C ARG A 411 -28.92 12.23 -14.04
N ILE A 412 -28.39 12.01 -15.23
CA ILE A 412 -28.94 12.56 -16.48
C ILE A 412 -30.33 11.99 -16.75
N ALA A 413 -30.55 10.69 -16.51
CA ALA A 413 -31.87 10.06 -16.63
C ALA A 413 -32.88 10.62 -15.61
N GLN A 414 -32.44 11.06 -14.43
CA GLN A 414 -33.27 11.74 -13.43
C GLN A 414 -33.55 13.21 -13.77
N ILE A 415 -32.63 13.86 -14.48
CA ILE A 415 -32.75 15.26 -14.91
C ILE A 415 -33.56 15.40 -16.20
N ARG A 416 -33.80 14.30 -16.95
CA ARG A 416 -34.66 14.34 -18.13
C ARG A 416 -36.11 14.64 -17.69
N PRO A 417 -36.68 15.80 -18.05
CA PRO A 417 -37.99 16.21 -17.56
C PRO A 417 -39.07 15.27 -18.13
N ARG A 418 -39.98 14.91 -17.24
CA ARG A 418 -41.19 14.13 -17.48
C ARG A 418 -42.12 14.95 -18.39
N ASP A 419 -42.21 14.59 -19.66
CA ASP A 419 -43.20 15.17 -20.58
C ASP A 419 -44.62 15.01 -19.99
N VAL A 420 -45.33 16.14 -19.90
CA VAL A 420 -46.68 16.27 -19.36
C VAL A 420 -47.69 15.89 -20.46
N PRO A 421 -48.77 15.15 -20.17
CA PRO A 421 -49.80 14.82 -21.17
C PRO A 421 -50.69 16.04 -21.47
N ALA A 422 -51.17 16.11 -22.70
CA ALA A 422 -52.05 17.15 -23.21
C ALA A 422 -53.41 17.21 -22.51
N VAL A 423 -53.84 18.41 -22.08
CA VAL A 423 -55.25 18.84 -21.99
C VAL A 423 -55.30 20.32 -22.35
N GLY A 424 -56.17 20.69 -23.30
CA GLY A 424 -56.18 22.00 -23.94
C GLY A 424 -56.99 23.09 -23.23
N GLY A 425 -57.04 24.22 -23.93
CA GLY A 425 -58.09 25.23 -23.81
C GLY A 425 -57.71 26.49 -23.02
N GLY A 426 -57.45 27.57 -23.77
CA GLY A 426 -58.06 28.87 -23.48
C GLY A 426 -57.23 29.91 -22.72
N ALA A 427 -56.92 30.97 -23.47
CA ALA A 427 -56.88 32.37 -23.05
C ALA A 427 -55.71 32.89 -22.18
N GLY A 428 -54.87 33.71 -22.82
CA GLY A 428 -54.80 35.13 -22.48
C GLY A 428 -53.67 35.61 -21.58
N TYR A 429 -52.87 36.52 -22.15
CA TYR A 429 -52.03 37.55 -21.53
C TYR A 429 -50.59 37.21 -21.12
N ASP A 430 -49.68 37.57 -22.05
CA ASP A 430 -48.50 38.44 -21.91
C ASP A 430 -47.84 38.61 -20.52
N ALA A 431 -46.56 38.24 -20.41
CA ALA A 431 -45.44 39.16 -20.63
C ALA A 431 -44.08 38.58 -20.18
N ASP A 432 -43.11 38.65 -21.10
CA ASP A 432 -41.67 38.90 -20.94
C ASP A 432 -40.79 38.15 -19.92
N SER A 433 -39.83 37.38 -20.44
CA SER A 433 -38.42 37.78 -20.34
C SER A 433 -37.54 37.00 -21.33
N SER A 434 -37.03 37.76 -22.29
CA SER A 434 -36.04 37.37 -23.29
C SER A 434 -34.63 37.44 -22.70
N ILE A 435 -33.74 36.53 -23.12
CA ILE A 435 -32.35 36.89 -23.45
C ILE A 435 -31.98 36.13 -24.72
N SER A 436 -32.00 36.87 -25.83
CA SER A 436 -31.35 36.52 -27.08
C SER A 436 -29.88 36.95 -27.00
N PHE A 437 -28.97 36.12 -27.51
CA PHE A 437 -27.76 36.64 -28.15
C PHE A 437 -27.75 36.22 -29.62
N SER A 438 -27.43 37.22 -30.42
CA SER A 438 -27.80 37.38 -31.81
C SER A 438 -26.87 36.65 -32.78
N ASN A 439 -27.49 36.25 -33.88
CA ASN A 439 -26.86 35.83 -35.12
C ASN A 439 -26.11 37.02 -35.76
N ALA A 440 -24.87 36.79 -36.23
CA ALA A 440 -24.21 37.63 -37.23
C ALA A 440 -23.87 36.74 -38.43
N SER A 441 -24.32 37.15 -39.61
CA SER A 441 -24.17 36.49 -40.89
C SER A 441 -22.94 36.98 -41.65
N ILE A 442 -22.61 36.23 -42.73
CA ILE A 442 -21.61 36.47 -43.79
C ILE A 442 -20.21 35.96 -43.39
N GLY A 443 -19.60 34.93 -43.97
CA GLY A 443 -19.88 34.07 -45.12
C GLY A 443 -18.53 33.67 -45.75
N PHE A 444 -18.20 32.38 -45.85
CA PHE A 444 -17.42 31.75 -46.93
C PHE A 444 -17.27 30.23 -46.68
N GLY A 445 -17.19 29.46 -47.75
CA GLY A 445 -17.52 28.02 -47.80
C GLY A 445 -16.56 27.04 -47.13
N GLY A 446 -17.03 25.80 -46.96
CA GLY A 446 -16.15 24.66 -46.74
C GLY A 446 -16.73 23.53 -45.89
N ALA A 447 -17.18 22.47 -46.57
CA ALA A 447 -17.18 21.06 -46.13
C ALA A 447 -17.78 20.71 -44.75
N GLY A 448 -18.98 20.13 -44.78
CA GLY A 448 -19.60 19.47 -43.64
C GLY A 448 -18.97 18.12 -43.29
N ARG A 449 -18.97 17.81 -41.99
CA ARG A 449 -19.09 16.45 -41.42
C ARG A 449 -19.27 16.57 -39.89
N LEU A 450 -20.47 16.24 -39.41
CA LEU A 450 -20.72 15.88 -38.01
C LEU A 450 -20.89 14.37 -37.91
N PRO A 451 -20.32 13.70 -36.90
CA PRO A 451 -20.51 12.26 -36.66
C PRO A 451 -21.82 12.01 -35.90
N THR A 452 -22.59 11.04 -36.38
CA THR A 452 -23.75 10.47 -35.70
C THR A 452 -23.31 9.52 -34.59
N SER A 453 -23.84 9.72 -33.39
CA SER A 453 -23.82 8.80 -32.27
C SER A 453 -24.58 7.51 -32.60
N SER A 454 -24.02 6.36 -32.22
CA SER A 454 -24.71 5.07 -32.24
C SER A 454 -24.37 4.30 -30.98
N THR A 455 -25.37 4.20 -30.12
CA THR A 455 -25.40 3.39 -28.90
C THR A 455 -26.15 2.11 -29.24
N ALA A 456 -25.45 1.02 -29.56
CA ALA A 456 -26.03 -0.32 -29.57
C ALA A 456 -24.94 -1.38 -29.46
N ALA A 457 -24.86 -1.97 -28.25
CA ALA A 457 -24.56 -3.37 -27.96
C ALA A 457 -23.48 -4.08 -28.80
N ASN A 458 -22.26 -4.08 -28.28
CA ASN A 458 -21.26 -5.11 -28.53
C ASN A 458 -21.03 -5.86 -27.21
N LEU A 459 -21.79 -6.93 -26.98
CA LEU A 459 -21.64 -7.86 -25.85
C LEU A 459 -21.58 -9.29 -26.42
N ALA A 460 -20.50 -9.57 -27.12
CA ALA A 460 -20.06 -10.93 -27.42
C ALA A 460 -18.56 -10.85 -27.72
N ASP A 461 -17.73 -10.88 -26.66
CA ASP A 461 -16.40 -11.52 -26.67
C ASP A 461 -15.65 -11.17 -25.38
N PHE A 462 -15.87 -11.96 -24.34
CA PHE A 462 -14.87 -12.19 -23.29
C PHE A 462 -14.83 -13.68 -23.01
N SER A 463 -14.10 -14.41 -23.85
CA SER A 463 -13.67 -15.76 -23.54
C SER A 463 -12.47 -15.66 -22.59
N PHE A 464 -12.73 -15.82 -21.30
CA PHE A 464 -11.68 -16.12 -20.32
C PHE A 464 -11.16 -17.55 -20.60
N ALA A 465 -10.04 -17.65 -21.31
CA ALA A 465 -9.30 -18.89 -21.40
C ALA A 465 -8.64 -19.18 -20.05
N SER A 466 -9.23 -20.09 -19.28
CA SER A 466 -8.59 -20.73 -18.13
C SER A 466 -7.43 -21.59 -18.62
N ARG A 467 -6.20 -21.06 -18.54
CA ARG A 467 -5.00 -21.90 -18.64
C ARG A 467 -4.80 -22.63 -17.33
N SER A 468 -5.22 -23.89 -17.30
CA SER A 468 -4.70 -24.89 -16.38
C SER A 468 -3.20 -25.09 -16.66
N SER A 469 -2.37 -24.88 -15.64
CA SER A 469 -0.97 -25.32 -15.68
C SER A 469 -0.91 -26.83 -15.44
N PRO A 470 -0.06 -27.58 -16.15
CA PRO A 470 0.15 -28.98 -15.85
C PRO A 470 1.05 -29.10 -14.61
N PHE A 471 0.60 -29.97 -13.70
CA PHE A 471 1.43 -30.59 -12.67
C PHE A 471 2.78 -31.02 -13.24
N ARG A 472 3.88 -30.59 -12.60
CA ARG A 472 5.16 -31.28 -12.71
C ARG A 472 5.52 -31.85 -11.35
N THR A 473 5.15 -33.11 -11.18
CA THR A 473 5.69 -34.00 -10.16
C THR A 473 7.13 -34.37 -10.56
N HIS A 474 8.11 -34.05 -9.71
CA HIS A 474 9.33 -34.83 -9.67
C HIS A 474 9.60 -35.26 -8.24
N SER A 475 9.50 -36.58 -8.10
CA SER A 475 9.84 -37.40 -6.97
C SER A 475 11.31 -37.24 -6.59
N ARG A 476 11.49 -37.13 -5.28
CA ARG A 476 12.72 -37.35 -4.54
C ARG A 476 13.00 -38.86 -4.55
N THR A 477 14.01 -39.32 -5.28
CA THR A 477 14.61 -40.64 -5.09
C THR A 477 15.94 -40.47 -4.40
N GLY A 478 16.06 -41.01 -3.19
CA GLY A 478 17.34 -41.24 -2.54
C GLY A 478 17.96 -42.56 -3.01
N SER A 479 19.28 -42.57 -3.09
CA SER A 479 20.18 -43.73 -2.91
C SER A 479 21.49 -43.13 -2.39
N SER A 480 21.91 -43.34 -1.15
CA SER A 480 22.54 -44.53 -0.55
C SER A 480 23.83 -44.98 -1.25
N PHE A 481 24.91 -45.00 -0.47
CA PHE A 481 26.30 -45.46 -0.72
C PHE A 481 27.15 -44.58 -1.64
N ALA A 482 28.40 -44.21 -1.34
CA ALA A 482 29.38 -44.64 -0.33
C ALA A 482 30.06 -43.42 0.29
#